data_AF-A0A9D6QZK3-F1
#
_entry.id   AF-A0A9D6QZK3-F1
#
_cell.length_a   1.000
_cell.length_b   1.000
_cell.length_c   1.000
_cell.angle_alpha   90.00
_cell.angle_beta   90.00
_cell.angle_gamma   90.00
#
_symmetry.space_group_name_H-M   'P 1'
#
loop_
_entity.id
_entity.type
_entity.pdbx_description
1 polymer ?
#
loop_
_entity_poly.entity_id
_entity_poly.type
_entity_poly.pdbx_seq_one_letter_code
_entity_poly.pdbx_strand_id
1 'polypeptide(L)'
;LNMQIAVKARTLNPTVQVIMRIFDDDFASALNKQFGFIALSATGMAAPMFAATATGMDITQPISIEGQTLSLARLNISPRSKLIQQRVSEIEKIFRVSVVLVRHDGSSQFHPAGDTPLAANDVLAVLGGSKEINLLAQENK
;
A
#
# COMPACT_ATOMS: atom_id res chain seq x y z
N LEU A 1 15.28 23.18 -15.80
CA LEU A 1 16.54 23.44 -15.05
C LEU A 1 17.14 22.18 -14.41
N ASN A 2 16.37 21.16 -14.00
CA ASN A 2 16.95 19.94 -13.38
C ASN A 2 17.42 18.88 -14.41
N MET A 3 16.77 18.79 -15.58
CA MET A 3 17.07 17.78 -16.61
C MET A 3 18.47 17.90 -17.23
N GLN A 4 18.87 19.11 -17.61
CA GLN A 4 20.17 19.33 -18.25
C GLN A 4 21.32 18.97 -17.31
N ILE A 5 21.17 19.26 -16.01
CA ILE A 5 22.13 18.90 -14.97
C ILE A 5 22.19 17.39 -14.80
N ALA A 6 21.03 16.72 -14.73
CA ALA A 6 20.93 15.26 -14.61
C ALA A 6 21.60 14.53 -15.79
N VAL A 7 21.33 14.97 -17.02
CA VAL A 7 21.95 14.40 -18.22
C VAL A 7 23.46 14.65 -18.21
N LYS A 8 23.89 15.88 -17.91
CA LYS A 8 25.32 16.22 -17.87
C LYS A 8 26.06 15.41 -16.80
N ALA A 9 25.47 15.23 -15.62
CA ALA A 9 26.03 14.41 -14.56
C ALA A 9 26.20 12.95 -15.01
N ARG A 10 25.19 12.38 -15.69
CA ARG A 10 25.26 11.03 -16.24
C ARG A 10 26.29 10.89 -17.37
N THR A 11 26.46 11.92 -18.20
CA THR A 11 27.52 11.95 -19.22
C THR A 11 28.91 11.92 -18.58
N LEU A 12 29.10 12.62 -17.45
CA LEU A 12 30.38 12.66 -16.74
C LEU A 12 30.63 11.39 -15.91
N ASN A 13 29.60 10.79 -15.34
CA ASN A 13 29.65 9.52 -14.64
C ASN A 13 28.47 8.63 -15.07
N PRO A 14 28.69 7.66 -15.98
CA PRO A 14 27.63 6.77 -16.48
C PRO A 14 26.91 5.95 -15.39
N THR A 15 27.55 5.75 -14.24
CA THR A 15 27.01 4.95 -13.13
C THR A 15 26.30 5.77 -12.04
N VAL A 16 26.33 7.11 -12.13
CA VAL A 16 25.73 7.96 -11.10
C VAL A 16 24.23 7.72 -10.98
N GLN A 17 23.73 7.50 -9.77
CA GLN A 17 22.29 7.40 -9.53
C GLN A 17 21.67 8.80 -9.56
N VAL A 18 20.66 8.98 -10.42
CA VAL A 18 19.95 10.25 -10.57
C VAL A 18 18.54 10.08 -10.04
N ILE A 19 18.21 10.80 -8.98
CA ILE A 19 16.87 10.86 -8.38
C ILE A 19 16.32 12.28 -8.59
N MET A 20 15.15 12.41 -9.20
CA MET A 20 14.55 13.69 -9.52
C MET A 20 13.12 13.77 -9.02
N ARG A 21 12.72 14.94 -8.51
CA ARG A 21 11.33 15.27 -8.24
C ARG A 21 10.67 15.79 -9.52
N ILE A 22 9.57 15.17 -9.93
CA ILE A 22 8.79 15.51 -11.12
C ILE A 22 7.32 15.61 -10.72
N PHE A 23 6.55 16.50 -11.32
CA PHE A 23 5.12 16.65 -10.99
C PHE A 23 4.21 15.77 -11.86
N ASP A 24 4.67 15.45 -13.07
CA ASP A 24 3.92 14.72 -14.08
C ASP A 24 4.37 13.25 -14.15
N ASP A 25 3.43 12.33 -13.95
CA ASP A 25 3.70 10.89 -13.85
C ASP A 25 4.08 10.29 -15.22
N ASP A 26 3.50 10.78 -16.32
CA ASP A 26 3.83 10.32 -17.67
C ASP A 26 5.26 10.74 -18.04
N PHE A 27 5.64 11.96 -17.68
CA PHE A 27 7.00 12.45 -17.86
C PHE A 27 8.00 11.71 -16.97
N ALA A 28 7.63 11.39 -15.72
CA ALA A 28 8.43 10.55 -14.83
C ALA A 28 8.68 9.16 -15.44
N SER A 29 7.65 8.53 -16.01
CA SER A 29 7.73 7.25 -16.70
C SER A 29 8.64 7.32 -17.94
N ALA A 30 8.49 8.37 -18.76
CA ALA A 30 9.34 8.58 -19.94
C ALA A 30 10.82 8.72 -19.58
N LEU A 31 11.14 9.46 -18.50
CA LEU A 31 12.51 9.66 -18.05
C LEU A 31 13.14 8.41 -17.45
N ASN A 32 12.36 7.59 -16.76
CA ASN A 32 12.80 6.29 -16.32
C ASN A 32 13.14 5.39 -17.51
N LYS A 33 12.23 5.29 -18.49
CA LYS A 33 12.43 4.46 -19.70
C LYS A 33 13.63 4.90 -20.53
N GLN A 34 13.83 6.20 -20.71
CA GLN A 34 14.84 6.72 -21.63
C GLN A 34 16.22 6.90 -21.00
N PHE A 35 16.30 7.17 -19.69
CA PHE A 35 17.57 7.49 -19.02
C PHE A 35 17.86 6.64 -17.78
N GLY A 36 16.95 5.75 -17.37
CA GLY A 36 17.07 4.98 -16.14
C GLY A 36 17.03 5.85 -14.88
N PHE A 37 16.44 7.04 -14.96
CA PHE A 37 16.34 7.96 -13.83
C PHE A 37 15.21 7.53 -12.89
N ILE A 38 15.42 7.72 -11.59
CA ILE A 38 14.36 7.56 -10.59
C ILE A 38 13.62 8.88 -10.51
N ALA A 39 12.43 8.94 -11.09
CA ALA A 39 11.57 10.11 -11.04
C ALA A 39 10.47 9.88 -10.00
N LEU A 40 10.36 10.79 -9.02
CA LEU A 40 9.41 10.71 -7.91
C LEU A 40 8.41 11.87 -8.00
N SER A 41 7.12 11.51 -7.99
CA SER A 41 6.00 12.44 -7.93
C SER A 41 5.58 12.68 -6.49
N ALA A 42 5.78 13.89 -5.98
CA ALA A 42 5.38 14.22 -4.61
C ALA A 42 3.86 14.08 -4.42
N THR A 43 3.09 14.51 -5.42
CA THR A 43 1.63 14.35 -5.47
C THR A 43 1.23 12.90 -5.69
N GLY A 44 1.88 12.19 -6.61
CA GLY A 44 1.63 10.76 -6.86
C GLY A 44 1.92 9.88 -5.63
N MET A 45 2.95 10.20 -4.84
CA MET A 45 3.26 9.51 -3.58
C MET A 45 2.28 9.87 -2.45
N ALA A 46 1.76 11.10 -2.44
CA ALA A 46 0.91 11.58 -1.35
C ALA A 46 -0.58 11.24 -1.55
N ALA A 47 -1.08 11.28 -2.79
CA ALA A 47 -2.50 11.10 -3.09
C ALA A 47 -3.09 9.78 -2.55
N PRO A 48 -2.42 8.61 -2.67
CA PRO A 48 -2.93 7.37 -2.10
C PRO A 48 -3.06 7.44 -0.57
N MET A 49 -2.09 8.07 0.11
CA MET A 49 -2.09 8.19 1.57
C MET A 49 -3.22 9.12 2.05
N PHE A 50 -3.44 10.24 1.35
CA PHE A 50 -4.58 11.13 1.62
C PHE A 50 -5.92 10.44 1.40
N ALA A 51 -6.07 9.70 0.29
CA ALA A 51 -7.30 8.95 0.00
C ALA A 51 -7.55 7.85 1.06
N ALA A 52 -6.51 7.11 1.44
CA ALA A 52 -6.58 6.08 2.48
C ALA A 52 -7.04 6.67 3.82
N THR A 53 -6.37 7.74 4.27
CA THR A 53 -6.69 8.40 5.54
C THR A 53 -8.12 8.95 5.56
N ALA A 54 -8.59 9.51 4.44
CA ALA A 54 -9.97 9.99 4.31
C ALA A 54 -11.02 8.86 4.45
N THR A 55 -10.64 7.62 4.14
CA THR A 55 -11.49 6.43 4.31
C THR A 55 -11.36 5.77 5.69
N GLY A 56 -10.56 6.34 6.61
CA GLY A 56 -10.29 5.76 7.92
C GLY A 56 -9.33 4.57 7.90
N MET A 57 -8.64 4.35 6.77
CA MET A 57 -7.63 3.31 6.61
C MET A 57 -6.23 3.92 6.67
N ASP A 58 -5.33 3.24 7.35
CA ASP A 58 -3.90 3.57 7.37
C ASP A 58 -3.18 2.61 6.42
N ILE A 59 -2.86 3.09 5.20
CA ILE A 59 -2.33 2.27 4.10
C ILE A 59 -0.91 2.73 3.78
N THR A 60 0.03 1.78 3.72
CA THR A 60 1.40 2.05 3.33
C THR A 60 1.50 2.45 1.86
N GLN A 61 2.63 3.05 1.48
CA GLN A 61 2.96 3.15 0.07
C GLN A 61 2.96 1.75 -0.58
N PRO A 62 2.45 1.62 -1.82
CA PRO A 62 2.47 0.33 -2.50
C PRO A 62 3.89 -0.16 -2.76
N ILE A 63 4.10 -1.45 -2.62
CA ILE A 63 5.31 -2.16 -3.01
C ILE A 63 5.04 -2.98 -4.27
N SER A 64 6.04 -3.12 -5.13
CA SER A 64 5.97 -3.97 -6.32
C SER A 64 6.73 -5.28 -6.08
N ILE A 65 6.03 -6.41 -6.18
CA ILE A 65 6.60 -7.77 -6.08
C ILE A 65 6.25 -8.51 -7.37
N GLU A 66 7.25 -8.93 -8.15
CA GLU A 66 7.03 -9.67 -9.41
C GLU A 66 6.02 -8.98 -10.36
N GLY A 67 6.06 -7.64 -10.42
CA GLY A 67 5.13 -6.84 -11.24
C GLY A 67 3.73 -6.64 -10.65
N GLN A 68 3.42 -7.22 -9.48
CA GLN A 68 2.17 -6.97 -8.76
C GLN A 68 2.35 -5.83 -7.75
N THR A 69 1.41 -4.91 -7.74
CA THR A 69 1.38 -3.79 -6.79
C THR A 69 0.55 -4.17 -5.58
N LEU A 70 1.19 -4.29 -4.42
CA LEU A 70 0.58 -4.66 -3.15
C LEU A 70 0.73 -3.52 -2.14
N SER A 71 -0.21 -3.39 -1.22
CA SER A 71 -0.12 -2.44 -0.11
C SER A 71 -0.44 -3.14 1.21
N LEU A 72 0.17 -2.66 2.29
CA LEU A 72 -0.24 -3.04 3.64
C LEU A 72 -1.27 -2.03 4.13
N ALA A 73 -2.42 -2.49 4.59
CA ALA A 73 -3.48 -1.66 5.12
C ALA A 73 -3.81 -2.06 6.55
N ARG A 74 -3.96 -1.06 7.42
CA ARG A 74 -4.47 -1.19 8.76
C ARG A 74 -5.88 -0.64 8.83
N LEU A 75 -6.77 -1.43 9.43
CA LEU A 75 -8.16 -1.06 9.69
C LEU A 75 -8.59 -1.51 11.10
N ASN A 76 -9.47 -0.73 11.73
CA ASN A 76 -10.14 -1.12 12.95
C ASN A 76 -11.50 -1.73 12.60
N ILE A 77 -11.84 -2.89 13.14
CA ILE A 77 -13.12 -3.55 12.90
C ILE A 77 -14.23 -2.75 13.60
N SER A 78 -15.15 -2.19 12.81
CA SER A 78 -16.31 -1.44 13.33
C SER A 78 -17.16 -2.36 14.23
N PRO A 79 -17.72 -1.87 15.36
CA PRO A 79 -18.66 -2.65 16.16
C PRO A 79 -19.92 -3.11 15.41
N ARG A 80 -20.19 -2.56 14.23
CA ARG A 80 -21.31 -2.94 13.34
C ARG A 80 -20.86 -3.70 12.10
N SER A 81 -19.56 -3.98 11.99
CA SER A 81 -18.95 -4.64 10.85
C SER A 81 -19.54 -6.03 10.63
N LYS A 82 -19.77 -6.39 9.37
CA LYS A 82 -20.17 -7.74 8.98
C LYS A 82 -19.03 -8.76 9.10
N LEU A 83 -17.82 -8.28 9.35
CA LEU A 83 -16.62 -9.11 9.49
C LEU A 83 -16.52 -9.74 10.89
N ILE A 84 -17.31 -9.28 11.86
CA ILE A 84 -17.32 -9.83 13.23
C ILE A 84 -17.75 -11.31 13.18
N GLN A 85 -17.10 -12.16 13.98
CA GLN A 85 -17.22 -13.63 14.02
C GLN A 85 -16.74 -14.37 12.76
N GLN A 86 -16.36 -13.68 11.68
CA GLN A 86 -15.72 -14.35 10.55
C GLN A 86 -14.31 -14.78 10.92
N ARG A 87 -13.86 -15.89 10.35
CA ARG A 87 -12.51 -16.40 10.58
C ARG A 87 -11.51 -15.73 9.65
N VAL A 88 -10.27 -15.57 10.09
CA VAL A 88 -9.18 -15.02 9.28
C VAL A 88 -9.11 -15.69 7.89
N SER A 89 -9.16 -17.02 7.83
CA SER A 89 -9.13 -17.77 6.57
C SER A 89 -10.29 -17.45 5.61
N GLU A 90 -11.48 -17.12 6.14
CA GLU A 90 -12.63 -16.73 5.33
C GLU A 90 -12.40 -15.34 4.73
N ILE A 91 -11.88 -14.40 5.52
CA ILE A 91 -11.50 -13.06 5.06
C ILE A 91 -10.45 -13.14 3.96
N GLU A 92 -9.37 -13.87 4.19
CA GLU A 92 -8.29 -14.03 3.21
C GLU A 92 -8.81 -14.60 1.89
N LYS A 93 -9.70 -15.60 1.96
CA LYS A 93 -10.27 -16.26 0.78
C LYS A 93 -11.28 -15.39 0.03
N ILE A 94 -12.20 -14.73 0.73
CA ILE A 94 -13.27 -13.92 0.13
C ILE A 94 -12.68 -12.68 -0.53
N PHE A 95 -11.81 -11.96 0.19
CA PHE A 95 -11.28 -10.68 -0.26
C PHE A 95 -9.96 -10.81 -1.01
N ARG A 96 -9.35 -12.01 -1.05
CA ARG A 96 -8.05 -12.27 -1.70
C ARG A 96 -6.94 -11.39 -1.14
N VAL A 97 -6.92 -11.26 0.17
CA VAL A 97 -5.89 -10.57 0.94
C VAL A 97 -5.16 -11.56 1.85
N SER A 98 -4.02 -11.19 2.39
CA SER A 98 -3.39 -11.92 3.49
C SER A 98 -3.52 -11.11 4.78
N VAL A 99 -4.04 -11.71 5.84
CA VAL A 99 -4.10 -11.09 7.17
C VAL A 99 -2.77 -11.37 7.85
N VAL A 100 -1.97 -10.33 8.03
CA VAL A 100 -0.62 -10.47 8.61
C VAL A 100 -0.59 -10.16 10.10
N LEU A 101 -1.60 -9.46 10.61
CA LEU A 101 -1.75 -9.18 12.04
C LEU A 101 -3.21 -9.01 12.41
N VAL A 102 -3.57 -9.57 13.56
CA VAL A 102 -4.77 -9.23 14.33
C VAL A 102 -4.30 -8.77 15.71
N ARG A 103 -4.80 -7.62 16.17
CA ARG A 103 -4.59 -7.17 17.54
C ARG A 103 -5.94 -7.02 18.23
N HIS A 104 -6.07 -7.71 19.35
CA HIS A 104 -7.24 -7.69 20.23
C HIS A 104 -6.79 -7.29 21.63
N ASP A 105 -7.42 -6.28 22.22
CA ASP A 105 -7.18 -5.83 23.60
C ASP A 105 -5.68 -5.67 23.96
N GLY A 106 -4.92 -5.02 23.07
CA GLY A 106 -3.48 -4.80 23.23
C GLY A 106 -2.59 -6.00 22.92
N SER A 107 -3.13 -7.23 22.86
CA SER A 107 -2.40 -8.42 22.42
C SER A 107 -2.30 -8.45 20.90
N SER A 108 -1.07 -8.56 20.38
CA SER A 108 -0.83 -8.64 18.93
C SER A 108 -0.49 -10.07 18.55
N GLN A 109 -1.26 -10.63 17.62
CA GLN A 109 -0.96 -11.90 16.97
C GLN A 109 -0.47 -11.62 15.56
N PHE A 110 0.82 -11.90 15.32
CA PHE A 110 1.40 -11.89 13.98
C PHE A 110 1.10 -13.22 13.30
N HIS A 111 0.74 -13.17 12.02
CA HIS A 111 0.34 -14.36 11.25
C HIS A 111 -0.74 -15.18 12.00
N PRO A 112 -1.91 -14.58 12.29
CA PRO A 112 -2.95 -15.24 13.06
C PRO A 112 -3.38 -16.55 12.38
N ALA A 113 -3.74 -17.54 13.20
CA ALA A 113 -4.21 -18.82 12.69
C ALA A 113 -5.50 -18.62 11.88
N GLY A 114 -5.69 -19.40 10.82
CA GLY A 114 -6.82 -19.22 9.91
C GLY A 114 -8.19 -19.38 10.57
N ASP A 115 -8.27 -20.09 11.70
CA ASP A 115 -9.47 -20.29 12.50
C ASP A 115 -9.76 -19.18 13.51
N THR A 116 -8.84 -18.21 13.67
CA THR A 116 -8.98 -17.05 14.56
C THR A 116 -10.21 -16.23 14.17
N PRO A 117 -11.22 -16.07 15.06
CA PRO A 117 -12.38 -15.23 14.79
C PRO A 117 -12.03 -13.75 14.97
N LEU A 118 -12.63 -12.89 14.15
CA LEU A 118 -12.53 -11.45 14.31
C LEU A 118 -13.58 -10.92 15.30
N ALA A 119 -13.19 -9.95 16.12
CA ALA A 119 -14.04 -9.28 17.08
C ALA A 119 -14.18 -7.78 16.78
N ALA A 120 -15.21 -7.17 17.35
CA ALA A 120 -15.37 -5.72 17.32
C ALA A 120 -14.16 -5.03 17.98
N ASN A 121 -13.72 -3.93 17.39
CA ASN A 121 -12.54 -3.15 17.80
C ASN A 121 -11.19 -3.85 17.60
N ASP A 122 -11.15 -5.01 16.94
CA ASP A 122 -9.89 -5.59 16.49
C ASP A 122 -9.18 -4.63 15.54
N VAL A 123 -7.86 -4.62 15.63
CA VAL A 123 -7.01 -3.98 14.62
C VAL A 123 -6.50 -5.07 13.68
N LEU A 124 -6.88 -5.00 12.40
CA LEU A 124 -6.31 -5.83 11.35
C LEU A 124 -5.20 -5.09 10.64
N ALA A 125 -4.14 -5.82 10.27
CA ALA A 125 -3.27 -5.45 9.18
C ALA A 125 -3.37 -6.50 8.07
N VAL A 126 -3.62 -6.04 6.85
CA VAL A 126 -3.81 -6.89 5.66
C VAL A 126 -2.87 -6.47 4.54
N LEU A 127 -2.31 -7.44 3.83
CA LEU A 127 -1.55 -7.26 2.61
C LEU A 127 -2.40 -7.68 1.41
N GLY A 128 -2.50 -6.82 0.41
CA GLY A 128 -3.27 -7.13 -0.80
C GLY A 128 -3.16 -6.06 -1.87
N GLY A 129 -3.84 -6.28 -3.00
CA GLY A 129 -4.00 -5.23 -4.01
C GLY A 129 -4.94 -4.13 -3.52
N SER A 130 -4.78 -2.92 -4.06
CA SER A 130 -5.57 -1.76 -3.63
C SER A 130 -7.07 -1.96 -3.81
N LYS A 131 -7.48 -2.73 -4.83
CA LYS A 131 -8.89 -3.04 -5.10
C LYS A 131 -9.45 -4.00 -4.04
N GLU A 132 -8.71 -5.06 -3.73
CA GLU A 132 -9.05 -6.09 -2.75
C GLU A 132 -9.19 -5.49 -1.34
N ILE A 133 -8.23 -4.65 -0.95
CA ILE A 133 -8.26 -3.92 0.33
C ILE A 133 -9.49 -3.00 0.40
N ASN A 134 -9.82 -2.31 -0.68
CA ASN A 134 -10.98 -1.42 -0.70
C ASN A 134 -12.30 -2.21 -0.53
N LEU A 135 -12.43 -3.38 -1.16
CA LEU A 135 -13.60 -4.24 -0.99
C LEU A 135 -13.76 -4.70 0.47
N LEU A 136 -12.67 -5.13 1.10
CA LEU A 136 -12.68 -5.49 2.53
C LEU A 136 -13.15 -4.31 3.39
N ALA A 137 -12.63 -3.11 3.12
CA ALA A 137 -12.99 -1.90 3.88
C ALA A 137 -14.46 -1.50 3.74
N GLN A 138 -15.09 -1.79 2.59
CA GLN A 138 -16.52 -1.52 2.39
C GLN A 138 -17.42 -2.41 3.25
N GLU A 139 -17.03 -3.66 3.50
CA GLU A 139 -17.77 -4.59 4.36
C GLU A 139 -17.53 -4.34 5.86
N ASN A 140 -16.59 -3.46 6.20
CA ASN A 140 -16.25 -3.09 7.58
C ASN A 140 -17.05 -1.89 8.14
N LYS A 141 -18.18 -1.52 7.52
CA LYS A 141 -19.01 -0.38 7.96
C LYS A 141 -20.05 -0.79 8.99
#